data_AF-A0A0S9KAY3-F1
#
_entry.id   AF-A0A0S9KAY3-F1
#
_cell.length_a   1.000
_cell.length_b   1.000
_cell.length_c   1.000
_cell.angle_alpha   90.00
_cell.angle_beta   90.00
_cell.angle_gamma   90.00
#
_symmetry.space_group_name_H-M   'P 1'
#
loop_
_entity.id
_entity.type
_entity.pdbx_description
1 polymer ?
#
loop_
_entity_poly.entity_id
_entity_poly.type
_entity_poly.pdbx_seq_one_letter_code
_entity_poly.pdbx_strand_id
1 'polypeptide(L)' 'MARQFVGRLRAAVGDRSIRSVAAASGLNHATLAAVLNGSTWPDAETVAKLELGLQADLWPGRVDPGTSRA' A
#
# COMPACT_ATOMS: atom_id res chain seq x y z
N MET A 1 1.38 -13.37 1.86
CA MET A 1 1.84 -12.02 2.26
C MET A 1 1.69 -10.97 1.16
N ALA A 2 2.30 -11.15 -0.02
CA ALA A 2 2.19 -10.16 -1.12
C ALA A 2 0.74 -9.82 -1.52
N ARG A 3 -0.15 -10.81 -1.58
CA ARG A 3 -1.58 -10.60 -1.86
C ARG A 3 -2.28 -9.71 -0.82
N GLN A 4 -1.94 -9.85 0.47
CA GLN A 4 -2.55 -9.05 1.54
C GLN A 4 -2.10 -7.59 1.44
N PHE A 5 -0.82 -7.36 1.17
CA PHE A 5 -0.31 -6.02 0.90
C PHE A 5 -1.05 -5.34 -0.25
N VAL A 6 -1.18 -6.01 -1.41
CA VAL A 6 -1.90 -5.44 -2.56
C VAL A 6 -3.38 -5.18 -2.22
N GLY A 7 -4.01 -6.06 -1.44
CA GLY A 7 -5.37 -5.86 -0.94
C GLY A 7 -5.52 -4.60 -0.09
N ARG A 8 -4.64 -4.41 0.91
CA ARG A 8 -4.61 -3.21 1.76
C ARG A 8 -4.28 -1.95 0.96
N LEU A 9 -3.35 -2.05 0.02
CA LEU A 9 -2.99 -0.95 -0.85
C LEU A 9 -4.18 -0.51 -1.71
N ARG A 10 -4.92 -1.44 -2.31
CA ARG A 10 -6.15 -1.12 -3.07
C ARG A 10 -7.21 -0.46 -2.18
N ALA A 11 -7.41 -0.99 -0.98
CA ALA A 11 -8.35 -0.41 -0.02
C ALA A 11 -7.94 1.03 0.39
N ALA A 12 -6.66 1.26 0.65
CA ALA A 12 -6.13 2.56 1.02
C ALA A 12 -6.17 3.56 -0.15
N VAL A 13 -5.93 3.11 -1.38
CA VAL A 13 -6.09 3.95 -2.59
C VAL A 13 -7.55 4.43 -2.70
N GLY A 14 -8.52 3.53 -2.53
CA GLY A 14 -9.94 3.84 -2.66
C GLY A 14 -10.29 4.37 -4.05
N ASP A 15 -11.08 5.44 -4.11
CA ASP A 15 -11.49 6.07 -5.37
C ASP A 15 -10.45 7.07 -5.92
N ARG A 16 -9.31 7.24 -5.24
CA ARG A 16 -8.26 8.14 -5.71
C ARG A 16 -7.59 7.58 -6.96
N SER A 17 -7.22 8.49 -7.87
CA SER A 17 -6.43 8.09 -9.03
C SER A 17 -5.03 7.63 -8.61
N ILE A 18 -4.48 6.65 -9.34
CA ILE A 18 -3.09 6.18 -9.17
C ILE A 18 -2.11 7.35 -9.19
N ARG A 19 -2.30 8.33 -10.08
CA ARG A 19 -1.43 9.50 -10.18
C ARG A 19 -1.47 10.37 -8.92
N SER A 20 -2.65 10.60 -8.34
CA SER A 20 -2.80 11.36 -7.10
C SER A 20 -2.12 10.67 -5.93
N VAL A 21 -2.31 9.35 -5.78
CA VAL A 21 -1.67 8.57 -4.71
C VAL A 21 -0.15 8.52 -4.87
N ALA A 22 0.34 8.31 -6.08
CA ALA A 22 1.77 8.30 -6.36
C ALA A 22 2.40 9.65 -6.02
N ALA A 23 1.77 10.76 -6.39
CA ALA A 23 2.23 12.10 -6.02
C ALA A 23 2.25 12.30 -4.50
N ALA A 24 1.19 11.90 -3.78
CA ALA A 24 1.12 11.99 -2.32
C ALA A 24 2.18 11.13 -1.61
N SER A 25 2.62 10.04 -2.25
CA SER A 25 3.62 9.11 -1.72
C SER A 25 5.04 9.41 -2.22
N GLY A 26 5.24 10.45 -3.03
CA GLY A 26 6.55 10.75 -3.64
C GLY A 26 7.07 9.65 -4.58
N LEU A 27 6.16 8.94 -5.27
CA LEU A 27 6.46 7.84 -6.18
C LEU A 27 6.15 8.21 -7.63
N ASN A 28 6.79 7.50 -8.56
CA ASN A 28 6.37 7.47 -9.95
C ASN A 28 5.05 6.68 -10.06
N HIS A 29 4.07 7.22 -10.77
CA HIS A 29 2.78 6.56 -11.03
C HIS A 29 2.93 5.19 -11.72
N ALA A 30 3.94 5.00 -12.57
CA ALA A 30 4.23 3.72 -13.20
C ALA A 30 4.65 2.65 -12.17
N THR A 31 5.44 3.04 -11.16
CA THR A 31 5.82 2.15 -10.04
C THR A 31 4.59 1.71 -9.26
N LEU A 32 3.71 2.65 -8.89
CA LEU A 32 2.48 2.30 -8.18
C LEU A 32 1.57 1.39 -9.01
N ALA A 33 1.45 1.64 -10.31
CA ALA A 33 0.68 0.78 -11.22
C ALA A 33 1.26 -0.64 -11.30
N ALA A 34 2.59 -0.78 -11.42
CA ALA A 34 3.32 -2.06 -11.45
C ALA A 34 3.24 -2.84 -10.13
N VAL A 35 3.03 -2.16 -9.01
CA VAL A 35 2.77 -2.82 -7.72
C VAL A 35 1.32 -3.28 -7.64
N LEU A 36 0.36 -2.42 -8.03
CA LEU A 36 -1.07 -2.72 -7.98
C LEU A 36 -1.49 -3.82 -8.96
N ASN A 37 -0.83 -3.95 -10.12
CA ASN A 37 -1.08 -5.02 -11.07
C ASN A 37 -0.35 -6.33 -10.70
N GLY A 38 0.53 -6.30 -9.70
CA GLY A 38 1.32 -7.45 -9.25
C GLY A 38 2.51 -7.79 -10.16
N SER A 39 2.92 -6.89 -11.06
CA SER A 39 4.09 -7.07 -11.93
C SER A 39 5.41 -6.95 -11.16
N THR A 40 5.44 -6.15 -10.10
CA THR A 40 6.65 -5.93 -9.28
C THR A 40 6.31 -5.93 -7.79
N TRP A 41 7.21 -6.47 -6.98
CA TRP A 41 7.16 -6.34 -5.53
C TRP A 41 7.92 -5.08 -5.08
N PRO A 42 7.31 -4.18 -4.27
CA PRO A 42 7.99 -3.00 -3.78
C PRO A 42 9.06 -3.35 -2.73
N ASP A 43 10.12 -2.56 -2.69
CA ASP A 43 11.09 -2.58 -1.59
C ASP A 43 10.53 -1.88 -0.34
N ALA A 44 11.28 -1.98 0.77
CA ALA A 44 10.88 -1.41 2.05
C ALA A 44 10.73 0.13 2.00
N GLU A 45 11.56 0.81 1.21
CA GLU A 45 11.45 2.27 1.03
C GLU A 45 10.13 2.65 0.34
N THR A 46 9.78 1.94 -0.72
CA THR A 46 8.52 2.13 -1.46
C THR A 46 7.32 1.86 -0.56
N VAL A 47 7.37 0.81 0.27
CA VAL A 47 6.33 0.54 1.26
C VAL A 47 6.20 1.71 2.25
N ALA A 48 7.30 2.17 2.86
CA ALA A 48 7.27 3.28 3.81
C ALA A 48 6.72 4.57 3.19
N LYS A 49 7.12 4.88 1.94
CA LYS A 49 6.60 6.03 1.18
C LYS A 49 5.09 5.95 0.96
N LEU A 50 4.58 4.75 0.64
CA LEU A 50 3.14 4.53 0.49
C LEU A 50 2.39 4.69 1.81
N GLU A 51 2.91 4.13 2.90
CA GLU A 51 2.29 4.25 4.23
C GLU A 51 2.23 5.72 4.68
N LEU A 52 3.30 6.49 4.46
CA LEU A 52 3.33 7.93 4.73
C LEU A 52 2.38 8.72 3.82
N GLY A 53 2.36 8.45 2.51
CA GLY A 53 1.48 9.17 1.58
C GLY A 53 0.00 8.84 1.72
N LEU A 54 -0.32 7.63 2.18
CA LEU A 54 -1.69 7.16 2.37
C LEU A 54 -2.19 7.29 3.80
N GLN A 55 -1.29 7.56 4.76
CA GLN A 55 -1.58 7.55 6.20
C GLN A 55 -2.24 6.22 6.63
N ALA A 56 -1.69 5.10 6.16
CA ALA A 56 -2.25 3.77 6.36
C ALA A 56 -1.15 2.75 6.65
N ASP A 57 -1.45 1.74 7.49
CA ASP A 57 -0.56 0.60 7.71
C ASP A 57 -0.79 -0.46 6.63
N LEU A 58 0.16 -0.62 5.71
CA LEU A 58 0.08 -1.56 4.59
C LEU A 58 0.78 -2.89 4.91
N TRP A 59 1.89 -2.85 5.65
CA TRP A 59 2.70 -4.03 5.93
C TRP A 59 3.27 -4.09 7.36
N PRO A 60 3.19 -5.24 8.04
CA PRO A 60 2.31 -6.39 7.80
C PRO A 60 0.84 -6.09 8.14
N GLY A 61 0.49 -4.80 8.30
CA GLY A 61 -0.72 -4.29 8.94
C GLY A 61 -0.58 -4.38 10.46
N ARG A 62 -1.11 -3.41 11.20
CA ARG A 62 -1.25 -3.59 12.65
C ARG A 62 -2.14 -4.81 12.89
N VAL A 63 -1.63 -5.78 13.62
CA VAL A 63 -2.48 -6.80 14.24
C VAL A 63 -3.20 -6.05 15.34
N ASP A 64 -4.49 -5.77 15.17
CA ASP A 64 -5.28 -5.22 16.27
C ASP A 64 -5.18 -6.20 17.45
N PRO A 65 -4.67 -5.79 18.62
CA PRO A 65 -4.57 -6.66 19.78
C PRO A 65 -5.94 -7.23 20.21
N GLY A 66 -7.04 -6.57 19.81
CA GLY A 66 -8.41 -7.01 20.05
C GLY A 66 -8.93 -8.12 19.12
N THR A 67 -8.16 -8.54 18.11
CA THR A 67 -8.52 -9.64 17.19
C THR A 67 -7.87 -10.97 17.56
N SER A 68 -7.27 -11.09 18.75
CA SER A 68 -7.09 -12.41 19.38
C SER A 68 -8.43 -12.86 19.95
N ARG A 69 -9.28 -13.44 19.11
CA ARG A 69 -10.50 -14.11 19.54
C ARG A 69 -10.33 -15.63 19.44
N ALA A 70 -10.33 -16.23 20.63
CA ALA A 70 -10.73 -17.59 21.01
C ALA A 70 -9.91 -18.77 20.49
#